data_AF-A0A1G1E5D6-F1
#
_entry.id   AF-A0A1G1E5D6-F1
#
_cell.length_a   1.000
_cell.length_b   1.000
_cell.length_c   1.000
_cell.angle_alpha   90.00
_cell.angle_beta   90.00
_cell.angle_gamma   90.00
#
_symmetry.space_group_name_H-M   'P 1'
#
loop_
_entity.id
_entity.type
_entity.pdbx_description
1 polymer ?
#
loop_
_entity_poly.entity_id
_entity_poly.type
_entity_poly.pdbx_seq_one_letter_code
_entity_poly.pdbx_strand_id
1 'polypeptide(L)'
;MAEDSLILTDDFVLNAFRIPKNVQPKIWKCIILLLKNERHPSLQVKQLRTGRKGIMECRVDETYRIIFELSENGPIRLWYVAHHDEALEYGSKITELAPKERHPEVYHDKLLHEIDL
;
A
#
# COMPACT_ATOMS: atom_id res chain seq x y z
N MET A 1 14.31 11.22 -10.18
CA MET A 1 14.06 11.07 -8.73
C MET A 1 12.58 10.78 -8.63
N ALA A 2 12.18 9.55 -8.31
CA ALA A 2 10.77 9.28 -8.05
C ALA A 2 10.36 10.16 -6.88
N GLU A 3 9.24 10.86 -7.00
CA GLU A 3 8.70 11.69 -5.93
C GLU A 3 8.34 10.78 -4.75
N ASP A 4 8.87 11.04 -3.55
CA ASP A 4 8.55 10.32 -2.30
C ASP A 4 7.11 10.65 -1.86
N SER A 5 6.15 10.21 -2.66
CA SER A 5 4.74 10.56 -2.54
C SER A 5 3.87 9.32 -2.52
N LEU A 6 2.78 9.39 -1.76
CA LEU A 6 1.83 8.31 -1.61
C LEU A 6 0.45 8.76 -2.06
N ILE A 7 -0.27 7.84 -2.69
CA ILE A 7 -1.72 7.93 -2.83
C ILE A 7 -2.34 6.81 -2.01
N LEU A 8 -3.13 7.20 -1.02
CA LEU A 8 -3.92 6.26 -0.22
C LEU A 8 -5.34 6.21 -0.79
N THR A 9 -5.87 5.01 -1.01
CA THR A 9 -7.29 4.84 -1.35
C THR A 9 -8.14 4.82 -0.08
N ASP A 10 -9.43 5.16 -0.21
CA ASP A 10 -10.40 5.06 0.91
C ASP A 10 -10.37 3.66 1.55
N ASP A 11 -10.35 2.61 0.73
CA ASP A 11 -10.32 1.23 1.20
C ASP A 11 -9.04 0.90 1.96
N PHE A 12 -7.88 1.42 1.52
CA PHE A 12 -6.64 1.29 2.28
C PHE A 12 -6.76 1.94 3.66
N VAL A 13 -7.20 3.19 3.71
CA VAL A 13 -7.29 3.97 4.95
C VAL A 13 -8.26 3.29 5.93
N LEU A 14 -9.47 2.95 5.47
CA LEU A 14 -10.49 2.33 6.30
C LEU A 14 -10.03 0.98 6.87
N ASN A 15 -9.35 0.15 6.08
CA ASN A 15 -8.89 -1.15 6.56
C ASN A 15 -7.65 -1.05 7.45
N ALA A 16 -6.73 -0.12 7.18
CA ALA A 16 -5.62 0.18 8.06
C ALA A 16 -6.10 0.54 9.48
N PHE A 17 -7.20 1.31 9.59
CA PHE A 17 -7.80 1.65 10.88
C PHE A 17 -8.47 0.46 11.60
N ARG A 18 -8.98 -0.52 10.86
CA ARG A 18 -9.70 -1.70 11.41
C ARG A 18 -8.78 -2.83 11.85
N ILE A 19 -7.57 -2.90 11.32
CA ILE A 19 -6.58 -3.92 11.67
C ILE A 19 -6.23 -3.85 13.18
N PRO A 20 -5.92 -4.97 13.84
CA PRO A 20 -5.51 -4.99 15.24
C PRO A 20 -4.41 -3.97 15.59
N LYS A 21 -4.55 -3.32 16.76
CA LYS A 21 -3.67 -2.22 17.19
C LYS A 21 -2.19 -2.58 17.27
N ASN A 22 -1.86 -3.85 17.51
CA ASN A 22 -0.50 -4.36 17.52
C ASN A 22 0.12 -4.53 16.11
N VAL A 23 -0.70 -4.52 15.05
CA VAL A 23 -0.26 -4.64 13.66
C VAL A 23 -0.19 -3.26 12.98
N GLN A 24 -1.01 -2.29 13.38
CA GLN A 24 -1.04 -0.94 12.78
C GLN A 24 0.35 -0.27 12.68
N PRO A 25 1.23 -0.28 13.71
CA PRO A 25 2.57 0.31 13.58
C PRO A 25 3.45 -0.38 12.52
N LYS A 26 3.22 -1.67 12.26
CA LYS A 26 3.95 -2.43 11.23
C LYS A 26 3.55 -1.96 9.83
N ILE A 27 2.29 -1.57 9.64
CA ILE A 27 1.80 -1.00 8.37
C ILE A 27 2.62 0.26 8.05
N TRP A 28 2.76 1.17 9.00
CA TRP A 28 3.54 2.40 8.82
C TRP A 28 5.01 2.13 8.55
N LYS A 29 5.62 1.18 9.27
CA LYS A 29 6.98 0.74 8.96
C LYS A 29 7.12 0.24 7.53
N CYS A 30 6.16 -0.56 7.03
CA CYS A 30 6.20 -1.06 5.66
C CYS A 30 6.04 0.06 4.63
N ILE A 31 5.20 1.05 4.89
CA ILE A 31 5.04 2.23 4.03
C ILE A 31 6.34 3.03 3.94
N ILE A 32 7.00 3.28 5.08
CA ILE A 32 8.30 3.96 5.11
C ILE A 32 9.34 3.18 4.32
N LEU A 33 9.34 1.84 4.43
CA LEU A 33 10.25 1.00 3.64
C LEU A 33 9.91 1.05 2.15
N LEU A 34 8.63 1.02 1.75
CA LEU A 34 8.23 1.15 0.35
C LEU A 34 8.71 2.47 -0.27
N LEU A 35 8.59 3.58 0.47
CA LEU A 35 9.07 4.89 0.03
C LEU A 35 10.60 4.94 -0.09
N LYS A 36 11.33 4.34 0.85
CA LYS A 36 12.80 4.44 0.90
C LYS A 36 13.51 3.42 0.01
N ASN A 37 12.97 2.20 -0.07
CA ASN A 37 13.54 1.07 -0.78
C ASN A 37 12.46 -0.02 -0.94
N GLU A 38 11.71 0.03 -2.03
CA GLU A 38 10.66 -0.94 -2.34
C GLU A 38 11.18 -2.38 -2.49
N ARG A 39 12.50 -2.55 -2.68
CA ARG A 39 13.18 -3.85 -2.77
C ARG A 39 13.71 -4.36 -1.43
N HIS A 40 13.37 -3.69 -0.32
CA HIS A 40 13.84 -4.12 1.00
C HIS A 40 13.42 -5.57 1.30
N PRO A 41 14.34 -6.47 1.71
CA PRO A 41 14.05 -7.90 1.83
C PRO A 41 12.88 -8.25 2.76
N SER A 42 12.63 -7.45 3.79
CA SER A 42 11.51 -7.69 4.72
C SER A 42 10.14 -7.45 4.09
N LEU A 43 10.05 -6.62 3.05
CA LEU A 43 8.80 -6.37 2.34
C LEU A 43 8.38 -7.59 1.53
N GLN A 44 9.35 -8.39 1.06
CA GLN A 44 9.11 -9.55 0.20
C GLN A 44 8.12 -9.25 -0.94
N VAL A 45 8.36 -8.13 -1.63
CA VAL A 45 7.48 -7.63 -2.69
C VAL A 45 7.31 -8.68 -3.78
N LYS A 46 6.07 -8.92 -4.21
CA LYS A 46 5.74 -9.81 -5.31
C LYS A 46 4.64 -9.24 -6.20
N GLN A 47 4.75 -9.50 -7.50
CA GLN A 47 3.65 -9.30 -8.43
C GLN A 47 2.53 -10.29 -8.10
N LEU A 48 1.27 -9.83 -8.12
CA LEU A 48 0.13 -10.74 -8.00
C LEU A 48 0.07 -11.69 -9.20
N ARG A 49 -0.24 -12.97 -8.94
CA ARG A 49 -0.34 -14.01 -9.98
C ARG A 49 -1.55 -13.82 -10.90
N THR A 50 -2.61 -13.21 -10.38
CA THR A 50 -3.88 -12.97 -11.05
C THR A 50 -4.25 -11.50 -10.95
N GLY A 51 -5.08 -11.02 -11.86
CA GLY A 51 -5.49 -9.62 -11.95
C GLY A 51 -4.60 -8.79 -12.88
N ARG A 52 -4.71 -7.47 -12.77
CA ARG A 52 -3.98 -6.50 -13.62
C ARG A 52 -2.47 -6.56 -13.33
N LYS A 53 -1.65 -6.46 -14.39
CA LYS A 53 -0.19 -6.31 -14.28
C LYS A 53 0.16 -5.00 -13.56
N GLY A 54 1.21 -5.03 -12.73
CA GLY A 54 1.65 -3.86 -11.96
C GLY A 54 1.04 -3.79 -10.55
N ILE A 55 0.00 -4.57 -10.27
CA ILE A 55 -0.50 -4.74 -8.89
C ILE A 55 0.39 -5.71 -8.14
N MET A 56 0.91 -5.26 -7.01
CA MET A 56 1.91 -5.96 -6.20
C MET A 56 1.39 -6.17 -4.77
N GLU A 57 1.98 -7.15 -4.08
CA GLU A 57 1.80 -7.39 -2.65
C GLU A 57 3.11 -7.24 -1.90
N CYS A 58 3.05 -6.78 -0.65
CA CYS A 58 4.16 -6.86 0.30
C CYS A 58 3.68 -7.29 1.68
N ARG A 59 4.60 -7.89 2.45
CA ARG A 59 4.36 -8.31 3.83
C ARG A 59 4.30 -7.13 4.78
N VAL A 60 3.27 -7.11 5.62
CA VAL A 60 3.26 -6.34 6.87
C VAL A 60 3.86 -7.20 7.99
N ASP A 61 3.42 -8.45 8.05
CA ASP A 61 4.01 -9.53 8.83
C ASP A 61 3.68 -10.88 8.17
N GLU A 62 3.64 -11.97 8.95
CA GLU A 62 3.33 -13.30 8.43
C GLU A 62 1.90 -13.37 7.89
N THR A 63 0.94 -12.67 8.51
CA THR A 63 -0.49 -12.82 8.25
C THR A 63 -1.11 -11.68 7.45
N TYR A 64 -0.55 -10.47 7.49
CA TYR A 64 -1.09 -9.30 6.78
C TYR A 64 -0.27 -8.92 5.54
N ARG A 65 -0.97 -8.40 4.52
CA ARG A 65 -0.41 -7.89 3.26
C ARG A 65 -0.95 -6.52 2.92
N ILE A 66 -0.10 -5.71 2.27
CA ILE A 66 -0.52 -4.50 1.55
C ILE A 66 -0.58 -4.82 0.07
N ILE A 67 -1.64 -4.36 -0.59
CA ILE A 67 -1.76 -4.33 -2.06
C ILE A 67 -1.43 -2.93 -2.54
N PHE A 68 -0.51 -2.82 -3.48
CA PHE A 68 -0.04 -1.54 -3.99
C PHE A 68 0.33 -1.60 -5.48
N GLU A 69 0.53 -0.42 -6.07
CA GLU A 69 1.03 -0.25 -7.43
C GLU A 69 2.17 0.76 -7.42
N LEU A 70 3.25 0.46 -8.15
CA LEU A 70 4.36 1.38 -8.40
C LEU A 70 4.13 2.13 -9.71
N SER A 71 4.42 3.43 -9.71
CA SER A 71 4.49 4.24 -10.93
C SER A 71 5.95 4.53 -11.25
N GLU A 72 6.36 4.42 -12.52
CA GLU A 72 7.77 4.59 -12.92
C GLU A 72 8.37 5.94 -12.49
N ASN A 73 7.55 7.00 -12.45
CA ASN A 73 7.96 8.34 -12.06
C ASN A 73 6.90 9.05 -11.20
N GLY A 74 6.05 8.29 -10.50
CA GLY A 74 4.93 8.84 -9.74
C GLY A 74 4.76 8.21 -8.36
N PRO A 75 3.71 8.60 -7.63
CA PRO A 75 3.46 8.13 -6.28
C PRO A 75 3.27 6.61 -6.23
N ILE A 76 3.66 6.03 -5.09
CA ILE A 76 3.23 4.68 -4.73
C ILE A 76 1.76 4.74 -4.34
N ARG A 77 0.91 3.94 -5.00
CA ARG A 77 -0.52 3.87 -4.69
C ARG A 77 -0.80 2.68 -3.80
N LEU A 78 -1.35 2.92 -2.61
CA LEU A 78 -1.77 1.88 -1.68
C LEU A 78 -3.27 1.62 -1.84
N TRP A 79 -3.58 0.41 -2.31
CA TRP A 79 -4.93 -0.01 -2.66
C TRP A 79 -5.68 -0.66 -1.50
N TYR A 80 -4.98 -1.47 -0.69
CA TYR A 80 -5.63 -2.25 0.36
C TYR A 80 -4.63 -2.77 1.39
N VAL A 81 -5.11 -3.09 2.59
CA VAL A 81 -4.35 -3.83 3.60
C VAL A 81 -5.28 -4.76 4.36
N ALA A 82 -4.96 -6.05 4.40
CA ALA A 82 -5.79 -7.05 5.05
C ALA A 82 -5.01 -8.34 5.34
N HIS A 83 -5.69 -9.34 5.90
CA HIS A 83 -5.15 -10.69 6.02
C HIS A 83 -4.80 -11.24 4.63
N HIS A 84 -3.81 -12.13 4.57
CA HIS A 84 -3.18 -12.60 3.32
C HIS A 84 -4.18 -12.91 2.20
N ASP A 85 -5.09 -13.87 2.41
CA ASP A 85 -5.98 -14.33 1.34
C ASP A 85 -6.98 -13.25 0.90
N GLU A 86 -7.50 -12.46 1.85
CA GLU A 86 -8.40 -11.34 1.57
C GLU A 86 -7.70 -10.25 0.75
N ALA A 87 -6.46 -9.91 1.11
CA ALA A 87 -5.68 -8.93 0.38
C ALA A 87 -5.41 -9.39 -1.06
N LEU A 88 -5.01 -10.65 -1.26
CA LEU A 88 -4.78 -11.20 -2.60
C LEU A 88 -6.07 -11.24 -3.43
N GLU A 89 -7.21 -11.59 -2.80
CA GLU A 89 -8.51 -11.57 -3.46
C GLU A 89 -8.88 -10.15 -3.90
N TYR A 90 -8.74 -9.16 -3.02
CA TYR A 90 -8.98 -7.75 -3.36
C TYR A 90 -8.11 -7.31 -4.55
N GLY A 91 -6.80 -7.56 -4.48
CA GLY A 91 -5.86 -7.16 -5.52
C GLY A 91 -6.16 -7.81 -6.88
N SER A 92 -6.63 -9.06 -6.89
CA SER A 92 -6.99 -9.76 -8.12
C SER A 92 -8.19 -9.12 -8.86
N LYS A 93 -9.02 -8.37 -8.15
CA LYS A 93 -10.21 -7.68 -8.68
C LYS A 93 -9.91 -6.26 -9.15
N ILE A 94 -8.71 -5.74 -8.91
CA ILE A 94 -8.29 -4.44 -9.43
C ILE A 94 -8.16 -4.56 -10.95
N THR A 95 -9.01 -3.82 -11.66
CA THR A 95 -9.02 -3.73 -13.13
C THR A 95 -8.58 -2.33 -13.56
N GLU A 96 -8.39 -2.13 -14.87
CA GLU A 96 -8.15 -0.79 -15.45
C GLU A 96 -9.31 0.20 -15.19
N LEU A 97 -10.49 -0.30 -14.78
CA LEU A 97 -11.71 0.48 -14.54
C LEU A 97 -11.90 0.96 -13.09
N ALA A 98 -10.98 0.64 -12.17
CA ALA A 98 -11.04 1.11 -10.77
C ALA A 98 -10.78 2.64 -10.67
N PRO A 99 -11.53 3.34 -9.81
CA PRO A 99 -12.52 4.34 -10.18
C PRO A 99 -11.93 5.61 -10.82
N LYS A 100 -12.66 6.14 -11.80
CA LYS A 100 -12.55 7.56 -12.20
C LYS A 100 -12.72 8.41 -10.94
N GLU A 101 -11.63 9.04 -10.51
CA GLU A 101 -11.61 10.26 -9.70
C GLU A 101 -12.53 10.24 -8.47
N ARG A 102 -12.05 9.64 -7.37
CA ARG A 102 -12.13 10.35 -6.09
C ARG A 102 -10.75 10.92 -5.85
N HIS A 103 -10.71 12.24 -5.69
CA HIS A 103 -9.50 13.04 -5.59
C HIS A 103 -8.42 12.32 -4.77
N PRO A 104 -7.26 11.98 -5.37
CA PRO A 104 -6.17 11.44 -4.58
C PRO A 104 -5.70 12.55 -3.63
N GLU A 105 -5.94 12.39 -2.34
CA GLU A 105 -5.17 13.14 -1.36
C GLU A 105 -3.73 12.65 -1.47
N VAL A 106 -2.87 13.49 -2.06
CA VAL A 106 -1.44 13.21 -2.21
C VAL A 106 -0.75 13.60 -0.91
N TYR A 107 -0.41 12.60 -0.11
CA TYR A 107 0.34 12.82 1.13
C TYR A 107 1.83 12.93 0.80
N HIS A 108 2.43 14.03 1.23
CA HIS A 108 3.87 14.28 1.12
C HIS A 108 4.56 13.94 2.45
N ASP A 109 5.85 13.54 2.40
CA ASP A 109 6.66 13.15 3.57
C ASP A 109 6.64 14.15 4.75
N LYS A 110 6.41 15.45 4.47
CA LYS A 110 6.25 16.49 5.51
C LYS A 110 5.04 16.27 6.43
N LEU A 111 3.99 15.59 5.98
CA LEU A 111 2.79 15.28 6.78
C LEU A 111 2.98 14.08 7.70
N LEU A 112 3.90 13.15 7.39
CA LEU A 112 4.13 11.97 8.23
C LEU A 112 4.96 12.29 9.49
N HIS A 113 5.73 13.38 9.47
CA HIS A 113 6.49 13.87 10.63
C HIS A 113 5.63 14.66 11.65
N GLU A 114 4.40 15.02 11.30
CA GLU A 114 3.46 15.67 12.24
C GLU A 114 2.55 14.66 12.97
N ILE A 115 2.61 13.38 12.60
CA ILE A 115 1.93 12.28 13.29
C ILE A 115 2.90 11.61 14.26
N ASP A 116 3.53 12.41 15.11
CA ASP A 116 4.12 11.93 16.37
C ASP A 116 3.08 12.18 17.48
N LEU A 117 2.32 11.12 17.79
CA LEU A 117 1.53 10.99 19.03
C LEU A 117 2.37 10.33 20.12
#